data_AF-A0AB36P4L0-F1
#
_entry.id   AF-A0AB36P4L0-F1
#
_cell.length_a   1.000
_cell.length_b   1.000
_cell.length_c   1.000
_cell.angle_alpha   90.00
_cell.angle_beta   90.00
_cell.angle_gamma   90.00
#
_symmetry.space_group_name_H-M   'P 1'
#
loop_
_entity.id
_entity.type
_entity.pdbx_description
1 polymer ?
#
loop_
_entity_poly.entity_id
_entity_poly.type
_entity_poly.pdbx_seq_one_letter_code
_entity_poly.pdbx_strand_id
1 'polypeptide(L)'
;MENYTVEEYALSSRFKTKRRKKRAVKEDFEKQLIQLRKLEDQLWKKRRDLPLVLLKSPYQKGWQRNFVLRDDIKRSNESSFYQILLEKINTVQYSSEKSFKKKKKRKRKHVYVEKLQTVKEFSESEWRSPKLALTEKEKMHFYKRERWCPNCKRYKIHYVFNEPWRYVFSVRPNMITHTKMVDELLESEIRILDNYIVNHNLRHKINKLVLGKARFSGYYQYENPKEKNPIKNKSLHVLYQQYADENDINHGK
;
A
#
# COMPACT_ATOMS: atom_id res chain seq x y z
N MET A 1 43.34 -52.84 24.46
CA MET A 1 42.88 -51.81 23.51
C MET A 1 41.59 -51.25 24.05
N GLU A 2 41.58 -49.98 24.41
CA GLU A 2 40.47 -49.33 25.11
C GLU A 2 39.25 -49.22 24.20
N ASN A 3 38.13 -49.80 24.64
CA ASN A 3 36.86 -49.78 23.93
C ASN A 3 36.18 -48.43 24.12
N TYR A 4 36.69 -47.41 23.44
CA TYR A 4 36.02 -46.12 23.37
C TYR A 4 34.64 -46.31 22.74
N THR A 5 33.62 -45.81 23.42
CA THR A 5 32.27 -45.78 22.86
C THR A 5 32.23 -44.80 21.68
N VAL A 6 31.36 -45.06 20.70
CA VAL A 6 31.16 -44.18 19.52
C VAL A 6 30.92 -42.72 19.95
N GLU A 7 30.33 -42.52 21.12
CA GLU A 7 30.07 -41.21 21.72
C GLU A 7 31.35 -40.51 22.22
N GLU A 8 32.28 -41.24 22.85
CA GLU A 8 33.58 -40.70 23.30
C GLU A 8 34.47 -40.31 22.11
N TYR A 9 34.44 -41.10 21.03
CA TYR A 9 35.15 -40.78 19.78
C TYR A 9 34.54 -39.56 19.06
N ALA A 10 33.21 -39.35 19.18
CA ALA A 10 32.51 -38.19 18.66
C ALA A 10 32.72 -36.90 19.49
N LEU A 11 33.12 -37.04 20.76
CA LEU A 11 33.51 -35.93 21.65
C LEU A 11 34.97 -35.51 21.44
N SER A 12 35.87 -36.46 21.16
CA SER A 12 37.29 -36.19 20.87
C SER A 12 37.50 -35.64 19.45
N SER A 13 36.65 -36.05 18.50
CA SER A 13 36.57 -35.46 17.17
C SER A 13 35.71 -34.19 17.19
N ARG A 14 36.10 -33.14 16.46
CA ARG A 14 35.35 -31.87 16.38
C ARG A 14 33.99 -32.00 15.65
N PHE A 15 33.36 -33.17 15.62
CA PHE A 15 32.11 -33.39 14.92
C PHE A 15 30.95 -32.74 15.66
N LYS A 16 30.15 -31.97 14.92
CA LYS A 16 28.94 -31.35 15.47
C LYS A 16 27.92 -32.44 15.83
N THR A 17 27.32 -32.33 17.01
CA THR A 17 26.20 -33.19 17.42
C THR A 17 25.01 -33.06 16.47
N LYS A 18 24.14 -34.08 16.42
CA LYS A 18 22.93 -34.10 15.56
C LYS A 18 22.05 -32.85 15.76
N ARG A 19 21.88 -32.41 17.01
CA ARG A 19 21.13 -31.18 17.35
C ARG A 19 21.81 -29.93 16.77
N ARG A 20 23.13 -29.82 16.90
CA ARG A 20 23.91 -28.68 16.39
C ARG A 20 23.89 -28.62 14.86
N LYS A 21 23.97 -29.77 14.18
CA LYS A 21 23.81 -29.87 12.72
C LYS A 21 22.43 -29.38 12.26
N LYS A 22 21.34 -29.86 12.89
CA LYS A 22 19.96 -29.41 12.59
C LYS A 22 19.78 -27.90 12.81
N ARG A 23 20.35 -27.36 13.89
CA ARG A 23 20.29 -25.93 14.20
C ARG A 23 21.03 -25.09 13.16
N ALA A 24 22.23 -25.52 12.74
CA ALA A 24 22.99 -24.82 11.71
C ALA A 24 22.22 -24.73 10.38
N VAL A 25 21.62 -25.83 9.92
CA VAL A 25 20.78 -25.84 8.70
C VAL A 25 19.60 -24.86 8.82
N LYS A 26 18.94 -24.83 9.98
CA LYS A 26 17.83 -23.91 10.23
C LYS A 26 18.29 -22.45 10.20
N GLU A 27 19.38 -22.14 10.90
CA GLU A 27 19.94 -20.78 10.95
C GLU A 27 20.40 -20.30 9.57
N ASP A 28 21.01 -21.18 8.77
CA ASP A 28 21.44 -20.83 7.41
C ASP A 28 20.23 -20.60 6.48
N PHE A 29 19.17 -21.39 6.62
CA PHE A 29 17.92 -21.14 5.92
C PHE A 29 17.26 -19.81 6.35
N GLU A 30 17.23 -19.50 7.64
CA GLU A 30 16.71 -18.22 8.14
C GLU A 30 17.52 -17.03 7.61
N LYS A 31 18.86 -17.14 7.54
CA LYS A 31 19.73 -16.12 6.91
C LYS A 31 19.40 -15.95 5.44
N GLN A 32 19.20 -17.04 4.69
CA GLN A 32 18.79 -16.98 3.28
C GLN A 32 17.46 -16.23 3.12
N LEU A 33 16.48 -16.47 3.99
CA LEU A 33 15.20 -15.76 3.97
C LEU A 33 15.34 -14.26 4.24
N ILE A 34 16.22 -13.88 5.17
CA ILE A 34 16.52 -12.47 5.45
C ILE A 34 17.20 -11.81 4.23
N GLN A 35 18.13 -12.51 3.56
CA GLN A 35 18.77 -12.00 2.35
C GLN A 35 17.76 -11.80 1.21
N LEU A 36 16.85 -12.76 0.99
CA LEU A 36 15.76 -12.61 0.00
C LEU A 36 14.91 -11.38 0.27
N ARG A 37 14.59 -11.10 1.54
CA ARG A 37 13.85 -9.90 1.90
C ARG A 37 14.63 -8.62 1.58
N LYS A 38 15.93 -8.59 1.87
CA LYS A 38 16.78 -7.43 1.54
C LYS A 38 16.85 -7.20 0.04
N LEU A 39 17.00 -8.26 -0.75
CA LEU A 39 16.98 -8.19 -2.21
C LEU A 39 15.65 -7.68 -2.73
N GLU A 40 14.53 -8.21 -2.23
CA GLU A 40 13.19 -7.70 -2.53
C GLU A 40 13.10 -6.19 -2.26
N ASP A 41 13.40 -5.75 -1.04
CA ASP A 41 13.33 -4.34 -0.66
C ASP A 41 14.24 -3.45 -1.55
N GLN A 42 15.40 -3.95 -1.97
CA GLN A 42 16.31 -3.27 -2.91
C GLN A 42 15.71 -3.16 -4.32
N LEU A 43 15.18 -4.25 -4.89
CA LEU A 43 14.54 -4.24 -6.20
C LEU A 43 13.32 -3.31 -6.24
N TRP A 44 12.48 -3.36 -5.20
CA TRP A 44 11.34 -2.45 -5.06
C TRP A 44 11.76 -0.99 -4.87
N LYS A 45 12.92 -0.74 -4.24
CA LYS A 45 13.50 0.60 -4.17
C LYS A 45 13.96 1.06 -5.56
N LYS A 46 14.75 0.26 -6.28
CA LYS A 46 15.17 0.55 -7.66
C LYS A 46 13.98 0.85 -8.56
N ARG A 47 12.93 0.03 -8.50
CA ARG A 47 11.68 0.21 -9.26
C ARG A 47 10.96 1.51 -8.90
N ARG A 48 11.01 1.92 -7.63
CA ARG A 48 10.42 3.19 -7.19
C ARG A 48 11.25 4.40 -7.64
N ASP A 49 12.56 4.26 -7.68
CA ASP A 49 13.52 5.31 -8.02
C ASP A 49 13.68 5.50 -9.55
N LEU A 50 13.07 4.65 -10.37
CA LEU A 50 13.02 4.81 -11.82
C LEU A 50 12.44 6.18 -12.23
N PRO A 51 13.06 6.87 -13.21
CA PRO A 51 12.65 8.19 -13.63
C PRO A 51 11.29 8.20 -14.34
N LEU A 52 10.70 9.39 -14.42
CA LEU A 52 9.53 9.66 -15.24
C LEU A 52 9.97 9.95 -16.67
N VAL A 53 9.34 9.29 -17.64
CA VAL A 53 9.57 9.47 -19.07
C VAL A 53 8.41 10.24 -19.67
N LEU A 54 8.71 11.21 -20.53
CA LEU A 54 7.71 11.98 -21.27
C LEU A 54 6.95 11.09 -22.24
N LEU A 55 5.62 11.24 -22.27
CA LEU A 55 4.79 10.60 -23.28
C LEU A 55 4.88 11.35 -24.61
N LYS A 56 4.93 10.61 -25.72
CA LYS A 56 4.88 11.18 -27.08
C LYS A 56 3.64 12.04 -27.29
N SER A 57 2.50 11.61 -26.76
CA SER A 57 1.23 12.32 -26.82
C SER A 57 0.60 12.36 -25.42
N PRO A 58 0.57 13.54 -24.76
CA PRO A 58 -0.18 13.71 -23.52
C PRO A 58 -1.65 13.38 -23.73
N TYR A 59 -2.29 12.78 -22.73
CA TYR A 59 -3.71 12.43 -22.79
C TYR A 59 -4.46 12.90 -21.54
N GLN A 60 -5.76 13.12 -21.69
CA GLN A 60 -6.61 13.53 -20.58
C GLN A 60 -7.07 12.32 -19.77
N LYS A 61 -6.78 12.30 -18.46
CA LYS A 61 -7.27 11.31 -17.49
C LYS A 61 -8.28 11.95 -16.54
N GLY A 62 -9.44 12.31 -17.09
CA GLY A 62 -10.53 12.95 -16.35
C GLY A 62 -10.29 14.44 -16.08
N TRP A 63 -10.72 14.90 -14.92
CA TRP A 63 -10.72 16.30 -14.51
C TRP A 63 -10.10 16.45 -13.13
N GLN A 64 -9.45 17.58 -12.91
CA GLN A 64 -8.99 18.01 -11.60
C GLN A 64 -9.63 19.35 -11.25
N ARG A 65 -9.87 19.55 -9.97
CA ARG A 65 -10.26 20.85 -9.45
C ARG A 65 -9.42 21.24 -8.25
N ASN A 66 -9.07 22.50 -8.21
CA ASN A 66 -8.30 23.14 -7.15
C ASN A 66 -8.95 24.47 -6.79
N PHE A 67 -8.46 25.08 -5.71
CA PHE A 67 -8.86 26.43 -5.35
C PHE A 67 -8.01 27.44 -6.11
N VAL A 68 -8.66 28.52 -6.55
CA VAL A 68 -8.05 29.71 -7.12
C VAL A 68 -8.62 30.92 -6.38
N LEU A 69 -7.83 31.99 -6.28
CA LEU A 69 -8.28 33.24 -5.69
C LEU A 69 -9.47 33.81 -6.47
N ARG A 70 -10.50 34.26 -5.75
CA ARG A 70 -11.63 34.97 -6.36
C ARG A 70 -11.15 36.26 -7.04
N ASP A 71 -11.74 36.63 -8.17
CA ASP A 71 -11.28 37.76 -8.99
C ASP A 71 -11.28 39.10 -8.24
N ASP A 72 -12.27 39.34 -7.36
CA ASP A 72 -12.35 40.58 -6.57
C ASP A 72 -11.15 40.75 -5.63
N ILE A 73 -10.71 39.67 -5.00
CA ILE A 73 -9.57 39.66 -4.08
C ILE A 73 -8.27 39.69 -4.87
N LYS A 74 -8.26 39.08 -6.06
CA LYS A 74 -7.10 39.15 -6.96
C LYS A 74 -6.78 40.58 -7.38
N ARG A 75 -7.78 41.46 -7.45
CA ARG A 75 -7.61 42.90 -7.73
C ARG A 75 -7.26 43.73 -6.50
N SER A 76 -7.32 43.16 -5.30
CA SER A 76 -7.06 43.89 -4.06
C SER A 76 -5.57 43.92 -3.72
N ASN A 77 -5.21 44.81 -2.79
CA ASN A 77 -3.84 44.94 -2.29
C ASN A 77 -3.36 43.68 -1.54
N GLU A 78 -4.27 42.87 -1.00
CA GLU A 78 -3.96 41.64 -0.27
C GLU A 78 -3.84 40.40 -1.19
N SER A 79 -3.95 40.59 -2.51
CA SER A 79 -3.92 39.51 -3.49
C SER A 79 -2.69 38.60 -3.36
N SER A 80 -1.51 39.20 -3.23
CA SER A 80 -0.23 38.49 -3.10
C SER A 80 -0.19 37.62 -1.84
N PHE A 81 -0.69 38.13 -0.71
CA PHE A 81 -0.76 37.40 0.55
C PHE A 81 -1.63 36.14 0.44
N TYR A 82 -2.86 36.28 -0.06
CA TYR A 82 -3.75 35.12 -0.18
C TYR A 82 -3.31 34.16 -1.28
N GLN A 83 -2.61 34.63 -2.31
CA GLN A 83 -2.03 33.74 -3.31
C GLN A 83 -0.93 32.87 -2.72
N ILE A 84 0.00 33.45 -1.95
CA ILE A 84 1.07 32.71 -1.25
C ILE A 84 0.46 31.75 -0.22
N LEU A 85 -0.53 32.20 0.56
CA LEU A 85 -1.22 31.34 1.52
C LEU A 85 -1.90 30.18 0.81
N LEU A 86 -2.58 30.44 -0.30
CA LEU A 86 -3.27 29.42 -1.09
C LEU A 86 -2.30 28.36 -1.59
N GLU A 87 -1.10 28.71 -2.08
CA GLU A 87 -0.09 27.73 -2.50
C GLU A 87 0.27 26.73 -1.39
N LYS A 88 0.30 27.17 -0.13
CA LYS A 88 0.62 26.31 1.03
C LYS A 88 -0.54 25.41 1.43
N ILE A 89 -1.79 25.84 1.23
CA ILE A 89 -3.00 25.15 1.74
C ILE A 89 -3.88 24.55 0.63
N ASN A 90 -3.51 24.71 -0.64
CA ASN A 90 -4.34 24.23 -1.75
C ASN A 90 -4.53 22.72 -1.69
N THR A 91 -5.72 22.27 -2.06
CA THR A 91 -6.03 20.86 -2.19
C THR A 91 -6.44 20.60 -3.63
N VAL A 92 -5.99 19.48 -4.17
CA VAL A 92 -6.37 19.03 -5.51
C VAL A 92 -7.27 17.82 -5.37
N GLN A 93 -8.40 17.85 -6.10
CA GLN A 93 -9.30 16.71 -6.17
C GLN A 93 -9.44 16.27 -7.61
N TYR A 94 -9.38 14.96 -7.82
CA TYR A 94 -9.56 14.32 -9.12
C TYR A 94 -10.96 13.69 -9.25
N SER A 95 -11.47 13.65 -10.48
CA SER A 95 -12.76 13.05 -10.86
C SER A 95 -12.70 12.59 -12.30
N SER A 96 -13.45 11.55 -12.66
CA SER A 96 -13.65 11.16 -14.06
C SER A 96 -14.53 12.19 -14.81
N GLU A 97 -15.54 12.73 -14.13
CA GLU A 97 -16.48 13.72 -14.67
C GLU A 97 -16.13 15.15 -14.24
N LYS A 98 -16.37 16.11 -15.13
CA LYS A 98 -16.21 17.56 -14.89
C LYS A 98 -17.12 18.10 -13.79
N SER A 99 -18.22 17.39 -13.49
CA SER A 99 -19.24 17.81 -12.53
C SER A 99 -18.80 17.70 -11.07
N PHE A 100 -17.80 16.84 -10.76
CA PHE A 100 -17.38 16.50 -9.40
C PHE A 100 -18.53 16.13 -8.46
N LYS A 101 -19.58 15.51 -8.99
CA LYS A 101 -20.71 15.02 -8.19
C LYS A 101 -20.44 13.59 -7.69
N LYS A 102 -21.00 13.27 -6.54
CA LYS A 102 -21.01 11.91 -5.98
C LYS A 102 -22.43 11.41 -5.81
N LYS A 103 -22.65 10.15 -6.13
CA LYS A 103 -23.93 9.47 -5.91
C LYS A 103 -24.13 9.25 -4.41
N LYS A 104 -25.20 9.81 -3.84
CA LYS A 104 -25.57 9.66 -2.43
C LYS A 104 -26.99 9.08 -2.34
N LYS A 105 -27.19 8.06 -1.51
CA LYS A 105 -28.53 7.52 -1.24
C LYS A 105 -29.28 8.48 -0.30
N ARG A 106 -30.50 8.87 -0.67
CA ARG A 106 -31.44 9.66 0.15
C ARG A 106 -32.82 9.02 0.05
N LYS A 107 -33.41 8.64 1.20
CA LYS A 107 -34.78 8.09 1.31
C LYS A 107 -35.12 7.12 0.16
N ARG A 108 -34.30 6.06 0.00
CA ARG A 108 -34.39 5.00 -1.03
C ARG A 108 -34.02 5.35 -2.48
N LYS A 109 -33.86 6.62 -2.86
CA LYS A 109 -33.37 7.03 -4.19
C LYS A 109 -31.89 7.43 -4.17
N HIS A 110 -31.22 7.40 -5.32
CA HIS A 110 -29.87 7.92 -5.47
C HIS A 110 -29.92 9.32 -6.09
N VAL A 111 -29.28 10.29 -5.43
CA VAL A 111 -29.17 11.68 -5.89
C VAL A 111 -27.70 12.02 -6.06
N TYR A 112 -27.38 12.74 -7.13
CA TYR A 112 -26.04 13.29 -7.32
C TYR A 112 -25.90 14.58 -6.51
N VAL A 113 -24.96 14.58 -5.58
CA VAL A 113 -24.64 15.73 -4.73
C VAL A 113 -23.21 16.16 -5.02
N GLU A 114 -22.95 17.46 -5.02
CA GLU A 114 -21.59 17.97 -5.17
C GLU A 114 -20.67 17.37 -4.11
N LYS A 115 -19.49 16.91 -4.54
CA LYS A 115 -18.48 16.43 -3.61
C LYS A 115 -17.94 17.67 -2.87
N LEU A 116 -17.98 17.65 -1.55
CA LEU A 116 -17.44 18.73 -0.73
C LEU A 116 -15.90 18.66 -0.76
N GLN A 117 -15.26 19.80 -0.98
CA GLN A 117 -13.82 19.99 -0.90
C GLN A 117 -13.55 21.25 -0.09
N THR A 118 -12.58 21.18 0.81
CA THR A 118 -12.10 22.30 1.61
C THR A 118 -10.61 22.48 1.33
N VAL A 119 -10.10 23.68 1.62
CA VAL A 119 -8.65 23.89 1.73
C VAL A 119 -8.08 23.01 2.83
N LYS A 120 -6.76 22.84 2.84
CA LYS A 120 -6.07 21.96 3.77
C LYS A 120 -6.39 22.36 5.22
N GLU A 121 -6.98 21.43 5.95
CA GLU A 121 -7.13 21.50 7.41
C GLU A 121 -5.84 20.97 8.04
N PHE A 122 -5.39 21.58 9.14
CA PHE A 122 -4.22 21.10 9.88
C PHE A 122 -4.66 20.35 11.13
N SER A 123 -4.02 19.21 11.39
CA SER A 123 -4.13 18.54 12.68
C SER A 123 -3.34 19.29 13.77
N GLU A 124 -3.68 19.06 15.04
CA GLU A 124 -2.95 19.65 16.16
C GLU A 124 -1.44 19.34 16.13
N SER A 125 -1.05 18.11 15.76
CA SER A 125 0.35 17.73 15.64
C SER A 125 1.07 18.46 14.51
N GLU A 126 0.40 18.69 13.37
CA GLU A 126 0.98 19.46 12.26
C GLU A 126 1.08 20.93 12.62
N TRP A 127 0.09 21.46 13.35
CA TRP A 127 0.06 22.85 13.79
C TRP A 127 1.21 23.20 14.73
N ARG A 128 1.56 22.28 15.64
CA ARG A 128 2.69 22.42 16.56
C ARG A 128 4.04 22.07 15.93
N SER A 129 4.05 21.53 14.70
CA SER A 129 5.29 21.07 14.09
C SER A 129 6.15 22.27 13.62
N PRO A 130 7.48 22.23 13.82
CA PRO A 130 8.38 23.27 13.32
C PRO A 130 8.50 23.28 11.79
N LYS A 131 8.02 22.21 11.13
CA LYS A 131 8.01 22.07 9.66
C LYS A 131 6.84 22.81 9.00
N LEU A 132 5.93 23.38 9.78
CA LEU A 132 4.80 24.12 9.26
C LEU A 132 5.27 25.46 8.68
N ALA A 133 5.25 25.59 7.36
CA ALA A 133 5.71 26.78 6.63
C ALA A 133 4.74 27.99 6.72
N LEU A 134 3.88 28.05 7.75
CA LEU A 134 2.93 29.15 7.94
C LEU A 134 3.52 30.24 8.81
N THR A 135 3.46 31.48 8.33
CA THR A 135 3.81 32.68 9.08
C THR A 135 2.75 32.97 10.14
N GLU A 136 3.09 33.69 11.20
CA GLU A 136 2.14 34.05 12.28
C GLU A 136 0.90 34.79 11.76
N LYS A 137 1.08 35.71 10.81
CA LYS A 137 -0.02 36.40 10.11
C LYS A 137 -0.97 35.42 9.43
N GLU A 138 -0.42 34.42 8.73
CA GLU A 138 -1.22 33.39 8.05
C GLU A 138 -1.98 32.51 9.05
N LYS A 139 -1.37 32.21 10.20
CA LYS A 139 -1.99 31.40 11.26
C LYS A 139 -3.25 32.07 11.84
N MET A 140 -3.30 33.39 11.86
CA MET A 140 -4.48 34.13 12.35
C MET A 140 -5.74 33.89 11.53
N HIS A 141 -5.61 33.46 10.26
CA HIS A 141 -6.76 33.11 9.42
C HIS A 141 -7.31 31.70 9.67
N PHE A 142 -6.81 30.99 10.70
CA PHE A 142 -7.31 29.68 11.09
C PHE A 142 -7.95 29.73 12.47
N TYR A 143 -9.07 29.03 12.62
CA TYR A 143 -9.72 28.84 13.90
C TYR A 143 -9.63 27.39 14.35
N LYS A 144 -9.57 27.19 15.67
CA LYS A 144 -9.57 25.88 16.30
C LYS A 144 -10.98 25.28 16.25
N ARG A 145 -11.10 24.06 15.71
CA ARG A 145 -12.35 23.31 15.63
C ARG A 145 -12.17 21.89 16.12
N GLU A 146 -13.06 21.47 17.01
CA GLU A 146 -13.08 20.09 17.51
C GLU A 146 -14.07 19.25 16.71
N ARG A 147 -13.63 18.06 16.28
CA ARG A 147 -14.44 17.11 15.50
C ARG A 147 -14.28 15.71 16.08
N TRP A 148 -15.40 15.02 16.27
CA TRP A 148 -15.38 13.60 16.59
C TRP A 148 -14.77 12.80 15.44
N CYS A 149 -13.73 12.00 15.72
CA CYS A 149 -13.09 11.13 14.75
C CYS A 149 -13.59 9.68 14.96
N PRO A 150 -14.41 9.12 14.05
CA PRO A 150 -14.94 7.77 14.18
C PRO A 150 -13.85 6.70 14.24
N ASN A 151 -12.79 6.84 13.44
CA ASN A 151 -11.70 5.85 13.36
C ASN A 151 -10.92 5.72 14.67
N CYS A 152 -10.77 6.83 15.40
CA CYS A 152 -10.05 6.84 16.69
C CYS A 152 -10.98 6.86 17.89
N LYS A 153 -12.31 6.93 17.69
CA LYS A 153 -13.34 7.08 18.72
C LYS A 153 -13.00 8.16 19.77
N ARG A 154 -12.50 9.31 19.30
CA ARG A 154 -12.16 10.45 20.16
C ARG A 154 -12.33 11.77 19.42
N TYR A 155 -12.52 12.85 20.17
CA TYR A 155 -12.44 14.20 19.63
C TYR A 155 -11.00 14.52 19.22
N LYS A 156 -10.87 15.15 18.05
CA LYS A 156 -9.61 15.66 17.53
C LYS A 156 -9.75 17.14 17.19
N ILE A 157 -8.71 17.88 17.49
CA ILE A 157 -8.59 19.30 17.17
C ILE A 157 -8.05 19.42 15.74
N HIS A 158 -8.73 20.26 14.96
CA HIS A 158 -8.34 20.65 13.62
C HIS A 158 -8.34 22.18 13.52
N TYR A 159 -7.34 22.74 12.84
CA TYR A 159 -7.29 24.15 12.49
C TYR A 159 -7.86 24.33 11.10
N VAL A 160 -8.96 25.07 11.01
CA VAL A 160 -9.75 25.26 9.79
C VAL A 160 -9.64 26.70 9.34
N PHE A 161 -9.48 26.90 8.04
CA PHE A 161 -9.42 28.23 7.45
C PHE A 161 -10.75 28.98 7.62
N ASN A 162 -10.68 30.23 8.07
CA ASN A 162 -11.85 31.02 8.48
C ASN A 162 -12.62 31.63 7.28
N GLU A 163 -11.93 31.95 6.19
CA GLU A 163 -12.51 32.76 5.10
C GLU A 163 -12.60 31.98 3.77
N PRO A 164 -13.24 30.80 3.72
CA PRO A 164 -13.23 29.94 2.54
C PRO A 164 -13.85 30.60 1.30
N TRP A 165 -14.70 31.62 1.48
CA TRP A 165 -15.29 32.40 0.39
C TRP A 165 -14.26 33.16 -0.44
N ARG A 166 -13.03 33.38 0.07
CA ARG A 166 -11.96 34.02 -0.70
C ARG A 166 -11.49 33.19 -1.89
N TYR A 167 -11.75 31.88 -1.85
CA TYR A 167 -11.33 30.94 -2.87
C TYR A 167 -12.51 30.35 -3.62
N VAL A 168 -12.33 30.14 -4.93
CA VAL A 168 -13.31 29.55 -5.83
C VAL A 168 -12.70 28.32 -6.51
N PHE A 169 -13.54 27.34 -6.86
CA PHE A 169 -13.08 26.18 -7.60
C PHE A 169 -12.72 26.52 -9.04
N SER A 170 -11.52 26.14 -9.47
CA SER A 170 -11.16 26.08 -10.89
C SER A 170 -11.13 24.61 -11.31
N VAL A 171 -11.88 24.28 -12.36
CA VAL A 171 -11.92 22.94 -12.94
C VAL A 171 -11.11 22.92 -14.23
N ARG A 172 -10.15 22.01 -14.33
CA ARG A 172 -9.28 21.84 -15.50
C ARG A 172 -9.18 20.38 -15.90
N PRO A 173 -8.93 20.06 -17.19
CA PRO A 173 -8.63 18.70 -17.59
C PRO A 173 -7.37 18.21 -16.88
N ASN A 174 -7.38 16.97 -16.40
CA ASN A 174 -6.22 16.35 -15.78
C ASN A 174 -5.37 15.69 -16.88
N MET A 175 -4.34 16.39 -17.34
CA MET A 175 -3.46 15.90 -18.41
C MET A 175 -2.33 15.07 -17.83
N ILE A 176 -2.17 13.84 -18.35
CA ILE A 176 -1.05 12.97 -18.04
C ILE A 176 0.00 13.17 -19.13
N THR A 177 1.15 13.72 -18.73
CA THR A 177 2.27 14.05 -19.62
C THR A 177 3.45 13.09 -19.47
N HIS A 178 3.59 12.46 -18.31
CA HIS A 178 4.68 11.56 -18.00
C HIS A 178 4.15 10.20 -17.56
N THR A 179 4.93 9.17 -17.84
CA THR A 179 4.74 7.81 -17.31
C THR A 179 6.00 7.34 -16.64
N LYS A 180 5.87 6.37 -15.73
CA LYS A 180 7.04 5.77 -15.09
C LYS A 180 7.78 4.91 -16.10
N MET A 181 9.12 5.03 -16.14
CA MET A 181 9.95 4.11 -16.92
C MET A 181 9.71 2.67 -16.45
N VAL A 182 9.71 1.74 -17.39
CA VAL A 182 9.66 0.30 -17.12
C VAL A 182 10.97 -0.29 -17.57
N ASP A 183 11.67 -0.94 -16.65
CA ASP A 183 12.89 -1.70 -16.92
C ASP A 183 12.54 -3.19 -16.94
N GLU A 184 12.65 -3.81 -18.13
CA GLU A 184 12.27 -5.19 -18.35
C GLU A 184 13.10 -6.18 -17.52
N LEU A 185 14.40 -5.91 -17.38
CA LEU A 185 15.30 -6.77 -16.60
C LEU A 185 14.91 -6.72 -15.12
N LEU A 186 14.71 -5.51 -14.59
CA LEU A 186 14.30 -5.31 -13.20
C LEU A 186 12.94 -5.95 -12.88
N GLU A 187 11.95 -5.79 -13.76
CA GLU A 187 10.63 -6.44 -13.59
C GLU A 187 10.74 -7.97 -13.69
N SER A 188 11.61 -8.48 -14.56
CA SER A 188 11.87 -9.93 -14.65
C SER A 188 12.48 -10.49 -13.36
N GLU A 189 13.45 -9.79 -12.76
CA GLU A 189 14.09 -10.17 -11.50
C GLU A 189 13.09 -10.18 -10.34
N ILE A 190 12.26 -9.13 -10.24
CA ILE A 190 11.19 -9.04 -9.24
C ILE A 190 10.25 -10.22 -9.39
N ARG A 191 9.81 -10.52 -10.63
CA ARG A 191 8.90 -11.62 -10.92
C ARG A 191 9.49 -12.97 -10.55
N ILE A 192 10.76 -13.23 -10.86
CA ILE A 192 11.44 -14.48 -10.50
C ILE A 192 11.47 -14.66 -8.98
N LEU A 193 11.84 -13.60 -8.25
CA LEU A 193 11.92 -13.61 -6.80
C LEU A 193 10.54 -13.80 -6.15
N ASP A 194 9.53 -13.09 -6.64
CA ASP A 194 8.16 -13.23 -6.16
C ASP A 194 7.62 -14.64 -6.41
N ASN A 195 7.83 -15.20 -7.61
CA ASN A 195 7.46 -16.58 -7.93
C ASN A 195 8.11 -17.58 -6.98
N TYR A 196 9.40 -17.41 -6.68
CA TYR A 196 10.10 -18.27 -5.74
C TYR A 196 9.49 -18.20 -4.32
N ILE A 197 9.21 -16.99 -3.82
CA ILE A 197 8.62 -16.77 -2.49
C ILE A 197 7.21 -17.37 -2.40
N VAL A 198 6.39 -17.15 -3.43
CA VAL A 198 5.01 -17.63 -3.49
C VAL A 198 4.96 -19.15 -3.61
N ASN A 199 5.71 -19.74 -4.55
CA ASN A 199 5.71 -21.19 -4.79
C ASN A 199 6.20 -22.01 -3.60
N HIS A 200 7.02 -21.42 -2.73
CA HIS A 200 7.54 -22.06 -1.51
C HIS A 200 6.87 -21.54 -0.24
N ASN A 201 5.81 -20.74 -0.35
CA ASN A 201 5.09 -20.16 0.78
C ASN A 201 5.97 -19.45 1.81
N LEU A 202 7.08 -18.82 1.40
CA LEU A 202 8.11 -18.32 2.32
C LEU A 202 7.72 -17.01 3.02
N ARG A 203 6.70 -16.31 2.50
CA ARG A 203 6.28 -14.97 2.98
C ARG A 203 6.01 -14.92 4.48
N HIS A 204 5.36 -15.94 5.03
CA HIS A 204 5.05 -15.99 6.47
C HIS A 204 6.32 -16.14 7.33
N LYS A 205 7.27 -16.99 6.91
CA LYS A 205 8.55 -17.20 7.61
C LYS A 205 9.38 -15.93 7.57
N ILE A 206 9.50 -15.32 6.39
CA ILE A 206 10.20 -14.05 6.19
C ILE A 206 9.62 -12.97 7.13
N ASN A 207 8.30 -12.78 7.13
CA ASN A 207 7.66 -11.75 7.97
C ASN A 207 7.86 -12.01 9.46
N LYS A 208 7.79 -13.28 9.91
CA LYS A 208 8.02 -13.64 11.31
C LYS A 208 9.45 -13.31 11.75
N LEU A 209 10.45 -13.59 10.88
CA LEU A 209 11.85 -13.30 11.16
C LEU A 209 12.16 -11.80 11.21
N VAL A 210 11.59 -11.01 10.29
CA VAL A 210 11.94 -9.59 10.13
C VAL A 210 11.12 -8.67 11.03
N LEU A 211 9.81 -8.91 11.16
CA LEU A 211 8.90 -8.01 11.87
C LEU A 211 8.54 -8.50 13.28
N GLY A 212 9.07 -9.66 13.70
CA GLY A 212 8.75 -10.33 14.96
C GLY A 212 7.31 -10.88 15.04
N LYS A 213 6.49 -10.63 14.01
CA LYS A 213 5.11 -11.10 13.90
C LYS A 213 4.74 -11.33 12.44
N ALA A 214 4.08 -12.45 12.17
CA ALA A 214 3.36 -12.63 10.91
C ALA A 214 2.03 -11.86 11.01
N ARG A 215 2.01 -10.57 10.66
CA ARG A 215 0.70 -9.89 10.48
C ARG A 215 0.01 -10.57 9.30
N PHE A 216 -1.08 -11.27 9.59
CA PHE A 216 -1.97 -11.86 8.60
C PHE A 216 -2.64 -10.76 7.79
N SER A 217 -2.15 -10.54 6.57
CA SER A 217 -3.00 -9.94 5.54
C SER A 217 -3.74 -11.10 4.88
N GLY A 218 -5.07 -11.13 5.00
CA GLY A 218 -5.93 -12.16 4.39
C GLY A 218 -5.82 -12.25 2.86
N TYR A 219 -5.02 -11.38 2.23
CA TYR A 219 -4.66 -11.43 0.81
C TYR A 219 -3.77 -12.63 0.47
N TYR A 220 -2.90 -13.07 1.39
CA TYR A 220 -2.05 -14.25 1.22
C TYR A 220 -2.73 -15.45 1.89
N GLN A 221 -3.76 -15.99 1.24
CA GLN A 221 -4.49 -17.17 1.74
C GLN A 221 -3.58 -18.41 1.79
N TYR A 222 -3.91 -19.27 2.74
CA TYR A 222 -3.06 -20.23 3.44
C TYR A 222 -2.64 -21.49 2.67
N GLU A 223 -3.06 -21.65 1.42
CA GLU A 223 -2.77 -22.88 0.71
C GLU A 223 -1.41 -22.80 0.07
N ASN A 224 -0.51 -23.71 0.47
CA ASN A 224 0.64 -23.99 -0.35
C ASN A 224 0.15 -24.31 -1.75
N PRO A 225 0.56 -23.57 -2.80
CA PRO A 225 0.15 -23.89 -4.15
C PRO A 225 0.51 -25.33 -4.51
N LYS A 226 1.52 -25.91 -3.85
CA LYS A 226 1.92 -27.32 -3.95
C LYS A 226 1.08 -28.30 -3.12
N GLU A 227 0.38 -27.84 -2.08
CA GLU A 227 -0.45 -28.67 -1.19
C GLU A 227 -1.95 -28.34 -1.36
N LYS A 228 -2.36 -27.93 -2.56
CA LYS A 228 -3.79 -27.76 -2.87
C LYS A 228 -4.47 -29.11 -2.75
N ASN A 229 -5.38 -29.24 -1.79
CA ASN A 229 -6.14 -30.46 -1.60
C ASN A 229 -7.12 -30.63 -2.79
N PRO A 230 -7.01 -31.71 -3.60
CA PRO A 230 -7.83 -31.91 -4.79
C PRO A 230 -9.31 -32.15 -4.49
N ILE A 231 -9.66 -32.42 -3.22
CA ILE A 231 -11.01 -32.67 -2.73
C ILE A 231 -11.65 -31.37 -2.22
N LYS A 232 -10.85 -30.34 -1.95
CA LYS A 232 -11.33 -29.10 -1.35
C LYS A 232 -12.34 -28.40 -2.27
N ASN A 233 -13.45 -27.98 -1.68
CA ASN A 233 -14.59 -27.33 -2.36
C ASN A 233 -15.32 -28.21 -3.41
N LYS A 234 -15.01 -29.51 -3.52
CA LYS A 234 -15.83 -30.45 -4.28
C LYS A 234 -16.99 -30.93 -3.41
N SER A 235 -18.19 -31.02 -3.97
CA SER A 235 -19.32 -31.64 -3.29
C SER A 235 -19.16 -33.16 -3.29
N LEU A 236 -19.79 -33.84 -2.32
CA LEU A 236 -19.77 -35.30 -2.22
C LEU A 236 -20.21 -35.98 -3.52
N HIS A 237 -21.22 -35.43 -4.20
CA HIS A 237 -21.70 -35.93 -5.49
C HIS A 237 -20.61 -35.92 -6.58
N VAL A 238 -19.85 -34.81 -6.69
CA VAL A 238 -18.78 -34.67 -7.69
C VAL A 238 -17.65 -35.65 -7.42
N LEU A 239 -17.33 -35.90 -6.15
CA LEU A 239 -16.32 -36.90 -5.77
C LEU A 239 -16.78 -38.33 -6.07
N TYR A 240 -18.05 -38.63 -5.82
CA TYR A 240 -18.63 -39.93 -6.11
C TYR A 240 -18.67 -40.22 -7.62
N GLN A 241 -19.01 -39.21 -8.42
CA GLN A 241 -19.02 -39.35 -9.88
C GLN A 241 -17.61 -39.55 -10.45
N GLN A 242 -16.61 -38.81 -9.95
CA GLN A 242 -15.20 -39.03 -10.31
C GLN A 242 -14.74 -40.46 -9.98
N TYR A 243 -15.15 -40.99 -8.83
CA TYR A 243 -14.85 -42.36 -8.43
C TYR A 243 -15.52 -43.39 -9.35
N ALA A 244 -16.79 -43.20 -9.70
CA ALA A 244 -17.49 -44.09 -10.62
C ALA A 244 -16.83 -44.10 -12.01
N ASP A 245 -16.54 -42.91 -12.56
CA ASP A 245 -15.87 -42.75 -13.86
C ASP A 245 -14.48 -43.43 -13.89
N GLU A 246 -13.69 -43.32 -12.80
CA GLU A 246 -12.38 -43.98 -12.69
C GLU A 246 -12.46 -45.52 -12.59
N ASN A 247 -13.51 -46.06 -11.99
CA ASN A 247 -13.71 -47.51 -11.86
C ASN A 247 -14.25 -48.15 -13.14
N ASP A 248 -15.13 -47.46 -13.87
CA ASP A 248 -15.66 -47.95 -15.14
C ASP A 248 -14.57 -48.06 -16.22
N ILE A 249 -13.58 -47.17 -16.20
CA ILE A 249 -12.39 -47.22 -17.07
C ILE A 249 -11.53 -48.47 -16.81
N ASN A 250 -11.54 -49.02 -15.59
CA ASN A 250 -10.75 -50.19 -15.21
C ASN A 250 -11.44 -51.53 -15.49
N HIS A 251 -12.74 -51.55 -15.80
CA HIS A 251 -13.49 -52.76 -16.16
C HIS A 251 -13.65 -52.98 -17.68
N GLY A 252 -13.12 -52.05 -18.50
CA GLY A 252 -13.12 -52.13 -19.96
C GLY A 252 -11.80 -52.64 -20.59
N LYS A 253 -10.96 -53.34 -19.84
CA LYS A 253 -9.73 -54.01 -20.34
C LYS A 253 -9.77 -55.50 -20.10
#